data_AF-A0A7X7Q4T3-F1
#
_entry.id   AF-A0A7X7Q4T3-F1
#
_cell.length_a   1.000
_cell.length_b   1.000
_cell.length_c   1.000
_cell.angle_alpha   90.00
_cell.angle_beta   90.00
_cell.angle_gamma   90.00
#
_symmetry.space_group_name_H-M   'P 1'
#
loop_
_entity.id
_entity.type
_entity.pdbx_description
1 polymer ?
#
loop_
_entity_poly.entity_id
_entity_poly.type
_entity_poly.pdbx_seq_one_letter_code
_entity_poly.pdbx_strand_id
1 'polypeptide(L)'
;IAMFRTPTQSFAERREVASGCVVAGVTTTLANPYWFVWWATVGAALIASAGAWGILGIAAFALAHWLCDLGWLSLLSWGVFTSRRIWNPRVHRTVLAVCGVALLGFGIYFFIGGASALLR
;
A
#
# COMPACT_ATOMS: atom_id res chain seq x y z
N ILE A 1 9.33 38.01 18.38
CA ILE A 1 9.62 36.56 18.26
C ILE A 1 8.58 35.82 19.07
N ALA A 2 7.45 35.51 18.44
CA ALA A 2 6.36 34.81 19.10
C ALA A 2 5.69 33.92 18.05
N MET A 3 5.18 32.79 18.53
CA MET A 3 4.08 32.03 17.92
C MET A 3 4.45 30.90 16.95
N PHE A 4 5.10 29.87 17.50
CA PHE A 4 4.66 28.49 17.26
C PHE A 4 3.84 28.03 18.47
N ARG A 5 2.63 28.60 18.66
CA ARG A 5 1.64 27.94 19.51
C ARG A 5 1.01 26.86 18.65
N THR A 6 1.49 25.63 18.75
CA THR A 6 0.72 24.46 18.36
C THR A 6 -0.55 24.51 19.22
N PRO A 7 -1.75 24.66 18.64
CA PRO A 7 -2.96 24.55 19.45
C PRO A 7 -2.93 23.19 20.11
N THR A 8 -3.07 23.13 21.43
CA THR A 8 -3.32 21.88 22.13
C THR A 8 -4.67 21.37 21.64
N GLN A 9 -4.65 20.56 20.59
CA GLN A 9 -5.87 19.93 20.07
C GLN A 9 -6.53 19.16 21.21
N SER A 10 -7.84 19.34 21.36
CA SER A 10 -8.59 18.68 22.41
C SER A 10 -8.52 17.16 22.24
N PHE A 11 -8.66 16.40 23.32
CA PHE A 11 -8.67 14.93 23.24
C PHE A 11 -9.78 14.41 22.31
N ALA A 12 -10.91 15.14 22.22
CA ALA A 12 -12.00 14.82 21.31
C ALA A 12 -11.56 14.94 19.83
N GLU A 13 -10.87 16.02 19.47
CA GLU A 13 -10.40 16.29 18.12
C GLU A 13 -9.34 15.28 17.66
N ARG A 14 -8.41 14.89 18.55
CA ARG A 14 -7.45 13.81 18.27
C ARG A 14 -8.13 12.46 18.08
N ARG A 15 -9.16 12.15 18.86
CA ARG A 15 -9.92 10.89 18.76
C ARG A 15 -10.75 10.83 17.47
N GLU A 16 -11.30 11.96 17.05
CA GLU A 16 -12.03 12.08 15.78
C GLU A 16 -11.11 11.89 14.58
N VAL A 17 -9.94 12.56 14.56
CA VAL A 17 -8.93 12.36 13.51
C VAL A 17 -8.43 10.92 13.46
N ALA A 18 -8.12 10.32 14.62
CA ALA A 18 -7.69 8.92 14.68
C ALA A 18 -8.77 7.96 14.17
N SER A 19 -10.04 8.19 14.54
CA SER A 19 -11.16 7.40 14.04
C SER A 19 -11.33 7.56 12.53
N GLY A 20 -11.16 8.78 12.01
CA GLY A 20 -11.20 9.05 10.57
C GLY A 20 -10.10 8.33 9.80
N CYS A 21 -8.87 8.28 10.33
CA CYS A 21 -7.75 7.55 9.73
C CYS A 21 -7.99 6.04 9.65
N VAL A 22 -8.53 5.44 10.72
CA VAL A 22 -8.84 3.99 10.74
C VAL A 22 -9.94 3.66 9.74
N VAL A 23 -11.03 4.44 9.73
CA VAL A 23 -12.12 4.25 8.76
C VAL A 23 -11.61 4.41 7.33
N ALA A 24 -10.82 5.44 7.05
CA ALA A 24 -10.23 5.65 5.72
C ALA A 24 -9.30 4.50 5.30
N GLY A 25 -8.52 3.94 6.23
CA GLY A 25 -7.67 2.79 5.94
C GLY A 25 -8.47 1.53 5.60
N VAL A 26 -9.51 1.23 6.38
CA VAL A 26 -10.40 0.08 6.14
C VAL A 26 -11.13 0.25 4.81
N THR A 27 -11.75 1.41 4.55
CA THR A 27 -12.50 1.64 3.31
C THR A 27 -11.60 1.57 2.08
N THR A 28 -10.39 2.15 2.14
CA THR A 28 -9.43 2.10 1.03
C THR A 28 -8.95 0.67 0.76
N THR A 29 -8.74 -0.13 1.80
CA THR A 29 -8.35 -1.54 1.66
C THR A 29 -9.47 -2.35 1.03
N LEU A 30 -10.71 -2.21 1.51
CA LEU A 30 -11.88 -2.91 0.98
C LEU A 30 -12.23 -2.48 -0.45
N ALA A 31 -12.02 -1.21 -0.78
CA ALA A 31 -12.24 -0.69 -2.12
C ALA A 31 -11.16 -1.11 -3.13
N ASN A 32 -10.05 -1.70 -2.67
CA ASN A 32 -8.95 -2.12 -3.53
C ASN A 32 -9.10 -3.59 -3.96
N PRO A 33 -9.58 -3.87 -5.19
CA PRO A 33 -9.74 -5.25 -5.66
C PRO A 33 -8.42 -6.01 -5.73
N TYR A 34 -7.29 -5.31 -5.89
CA TYR A 34 -5.96 -5.93 -5.94
C TYR A 34 -5.63 -6.68 -4.65
N TRP A 35 -6.09 -6.21 -3.49
CA TRP A 35 -5.87 -6.89 -2.21
C TRP A 35 -6.45 -8.32 -2.23
N PHE A 36 -7.69 -8.46 -2.69
CA PHE A 36 -8.36 -9.75 -2.79
C PHE A 36 -7.74 -10.64 -3.87
N VAL A 37 -7.45 -10.08 -5.04
CA VAL A 37 -6.83 -10.82 -6.15
C VAL A 37 -5.45 -11.35 -5.73
N TRP A 38 -4.66 -10.55 -5.01
CA TRP A 38 -3.34 -10.95 -4.52
C TRP A 38 -3.44 -12.13 -3.55
N TRP A 39 -4.33 -12.07 -2.55
CA TRP A 39 -4.52 -13.18 -1.61
C TRP A 39 -5.08 -14.44 -2.28
N ALA A 40 -5.98 -14.28 -3.25
CA ALA A 40 -6.55 -15.40 -4.01
C ALA A 40 -5.52 -16.10 -4.92
N THR A 41 -4.47 -15.40 -5.34
CA THR A 41 -3.46 -15.91 -6.27
C THR A 41 -2.13 -16.16 -5.56
N VAL A 42 -1.31 -15.13 -5.43
CA VAL A 42 0.04 -15.19 -4.87
C VAL A 42 0.00 -15.61 -3.40
N GLY A 43 -0.92 -15.05 -2.61
CA GLY A 43 -1.08 -15.40 -1.20
C GLY A 43 -1.43 -16.88 -1.00
N ALA A 44 -2.37 -17.40 -1.78
CA ALA A 44 -2.74 -18.81 -1.76
C ALA A 44 -1.55 -19.73 -2.13
N ALA A 45 -0.78 -19.37 -3.16
CA ALA A 45 0.41 -20.13 -3.56
C ALA A 45 1.50 -20.12 -2.48
N LEU A 46 1.71 -18.97 -1.82
CA LEU A 46 2.68 -18.83 -0.72
C LEU A 46 2.24 -19.62 0.52
N ILE A 47 0.96 -19.56 0.89
CA ILE A 47 0.42 -20.37 1.99
C ILE A 47 0.54 -21.86 1.68
N ALA A 48 0.20 -22.30 0.46
CA ALA A 48 0.33 -23.70 0.07
C ALA A 48 1.79 -24.18 0.15
N SER A 49 2.73 -23.36 -0.31
CA SER A 49 4.16 -23.64 -0.23
C SER A 49 4.67 -23.69 1.21
N ALA A 50 4.23 -22.75 2.05
CA ALA A 50 4.56 -22.72 3.47
C ALA A 50 3.91 -23.87 4.26
N GLY A 51 2.71 -24.28 3.85
CA GLY A 51 1.96 -25.40 4.43
C GLY A 51 2.64 -26.76 4.26
N ALA A 52 3.54 -26.90 3.27
CA ALA A 52 4.39 -28.09 3.14
C ALA A 52 5.28 -28.33 4.38
N TRP A 53 5.53 -27.29 5.18
CA TRP A 53 6.30 -27.32 6.43
C TRP A 53 5.38 -27.35 7.67
N GLY A 54 4.08 -27.60 7.47
CA GLY A 54 3.06 -27.60 8.52
C GLY A 54 2.76 -26.21 9.09
N ILE A 55 2.16 -26.20 10.28
CA ILE A 55 1.71 -24.96 10.94
C ILE A 55 2.86 -23.98 11.22
N LEU A 56 4.07 -24.49 11.49
CA LEU A 56 5.25 -23.67 11.73
C LEU A 56 5.68 -22.91 10.47
N GLY A 57 5.57 -23.53 9.29
CA GLY A 57 5.85 -22.87 8.01
C GLY A 57 4.89 -21.72 7.74
N ILE A 58 3.58 -21.95 7.96
CA ILE A 58 2.55 -20.92 7.81
C ILE A 58 2.78 -19.76 8.80
N ALA A 59 3.11 -20.06 10.05
CA ALA A 59 3.42 -19.03 11.05
C ALA A 59 4.66 -18.22 10.68
N ALA A 60 5.73 -18.88 10.20
CA ALA A 60 6.94 -18.21 9.73
C ALA A 60 6.65 -17.34 8.50
N PHE A 61 5.84 -17.81 7.56
CA PHE A 61 5.38 -17.03 6.41
C PHE A 61 4.60 -15.80 6.86
N ALA A 62 3.61 -15.95 7.74
CA ALA A 62 2.80 -14.83 8.23
C ALA A 62 3.68 -13.77 8.90
N LEU A 63 4.61 -14.18 9.76
CA LEU A 63 5.53 -13.27 10.42
C LEU A 63 6.45 -12.55 9.43
N ALA A 64 7.09 -13.28 8.52
CA ALA A 64 7.97 -12.71 7.51
C ALA A 64 7.23 -11.74 6.59
N HIS A 65 6.01 -12.10 6.17
CA HIS A 65 5.16 -11.27 5.34
C HIS A 65 4.80 -9.96 6.04
N TRP A 66 4.30 -10.00 7.29
CA TRP A 66 3.97 -8.80 8.05
C TRP A 66 5.19 -7.93 8.35
N LEU A 67 6.35 -8.54 8.65
CA LEU A 67 7.59 -7.78 8.86
C LEU A 67 8.07 -7.10 7.58
N CYS A 68 7.92 -7.76 6.44
CA CYS A 68 8.23 -7.18 5.13
C CYS A 68 7.32 -5.98 4.85
N ASP A 69 6.00 -6.13 5.07
CA ASP A 69 5.03 -5.05 4.90
C ASP A 69 5.34 -3.87 5.84
N LEU A 70 5.61 -4.16 7.12
CA LEU A 70 5.98 -3.13 8.10
C LEU A 70 7.26 -2.41 7.69
N GLY A 71 8.29 -3.15 7.29
CA GLY A 71 9.57 -2.60 6.86
C GLY A 71 9.42 -1.73 5.61
N TRP A 72 8.66 -2.22 4.62
CA TRP A 72 8.39 -1.51 3.38
C TRP A 72 7.59 -0.23 3.59
N LEU A 73 6.48 -0.30 4.33
CA LEU A 73 5.65 0.87 4.62
C LEU A 73 6.39 1.89 5.49
N SER A 74 7.22 1.44 6.43
CA SER A 74 8.06 2.32 7.23
C SER A 74 9.13 3.01 6.38
N LEU A 75 9.77 2.27 5.46
CA LEU A 75 10.74 2.82 4.53
C LEU A 75 10.11 3.85 3.58
N LEU A 76 8.92 3.57 3.04
CA LEU A 76 8.18 4.53 2.22
C LEU A 76 7.78 5.77 3.04
N SER A 77 7.26 5.57 4.25
CA SER A 77 6.88 6.67 5.14
C SER A 77 8.09 7.54 5.49
N TRP A 78 9.23 6.91 5.78
CA TRP A 78 10.49 7.60 6.05
C TRP A 78 11.00 8.35 4.81
N GLY A 79 10.95 7.74 3.63
CA GLY A 79 11.34 8.38 2.38
C GLY A 79 10.51 9.63 2.07
N VAL A 80 9.18 9.55 2.24
CA VAL A 80 8.28 10.70 2.07
C VAL A 80 8.54 11.75 3.15
N PHE A 81 8.73 11.35 4.40
CA PHE A 81 9.03 12.25 5.51
C PHE A 81 10.34 13.02 5.28
N THR A 82 11.40 12.33 4.87
CA THR A 82 12.70 12.94 4.50
C THR A 82 12.55 13.89 3.32
N SER A 83 11.70 13.54 2.33
CA SER A 83 11.46 14.34 1.14
C SER A 83 10.47 15.50 1.35
N ARG A 84 9.97 15.74 2.57
CA ARG A 84 8.99 16.82 2.85
C ARG A 84 9.43 18.20 2.34
N ARG A 85 10.73 18.50 2.34
CA ARG A 85 11.25 19.79 1.84
C ARG A 85 11.09 19.94 0.32
N ILE A 86 11.02 18.83 -0.41
CA ILE A 86 10.92 18.76 -1.87
C ILE A 86 9.46 18.52 -2.30
N TRP A 87 8.59 18.11 -1.38
CA TRP A 87 7.19 17.75 -1.63
C TRP A 87 6.27 18.94 -1.91
N ASN A 88 6.54 19.64 -3.01
CA ASN A 88 5.69 20.71 -3.54
C ASN A 88 4.53 20.12 -4.38
N PRO A 89 3.41 20.83 -4.59
CA PRO A 89 2.26 20.32 -5.36
C PRO A 89 2.63 19.82 -6.76
N ARG A 90 3.66 20.42 -7.39
CA ARG A 90 4.19 19.99 -8.68
C ARG A 90 4.79 18.58 -8.61
N VAL A 91 5.59 18.28 -7.59
CA VAL A 91 6.22 16.95 -7.42
C VAL A 91 5.16 15.89 -7.19
N HIS A 92 4.18 16.16 -6.33
CA HIS A 92 3.07 15.23 -6.10
C HIS A 92 2.32 14.90 -7.40
N ARG A 93 2.00 15.93 -8.20
CA ARG A 93 1.31 15.74 -9.50
C ARG A 93 2.15 14.99 -10.51
N THR A 94 3.47 15.24 -10.55
CA THR A 94 4.40 14.50 -11.42
C THR A 94 4.50 13.03 -11.02
N VAL A 95 4.65 12.73 -9.72
CA VAL A 95 4.69 11.34 -9.23
C VAL A 95 3.41 10.59 -9.59
N LEU A 96 2.25 11.21 -9.35
CA LEU A 96 0.96 10.62 -9.74
C LEU A 96 0.84 10.42 -11.25
N ALA A 97 1.30 11.37 -12.07
CA ALA A 97 1.29 11.24 -13.52
C ALA A 97 2.19 10.09 -13.99
N VAL A 98 3.39 9.95 -13.42
CA VAL A 98 4.31 8.84 -13.72
C VAL A 98 3.69 7.50 -13.32
N CYS A 99 3.11 7.38 -12.12
CA CYS A 99 2.39 6.18 -11.70
C CYS A 99 1.23 5.86 -12.65
N GLY A 100 0.45 6.87 -13.06
CA GLY A 100 -0.64 6.70 -14.01
C GLY A 100 -0.17 6.19 -15.38
N VAL A 101 0.90 6.77 -15.92
CA VAL A 101 1.51 6.32 -17.19
C VAL A 101 2.05 4.89 -17.06
N ALA A 102 2.70 4.55 -15.95
CA ALA A 102 3.17 3.19 -15.70
C ALA A 102 2.00 2.19 -15.64
N LEU A 103 0.92 2.53 -14.94
CA LEU A 103 -0.29 1.70 -14.87
C LEU A 103 -0.95 1.53 -16.24
N LEU A 104 -1.03 2.59 -17.05
CA LEU A 104 -1.51 2.50 -18.43
C LEU A 104 -0.61 1.58 -19.28
N GLY A 105 0.71 1.71 -19.15
CA GLY A 105 1.67 0.84 -19.83
C GLY A 105 1.48 -0.64 -19.49
N PHE A 106 1.37 -0.95 -18.20
CA PHE A 106 1.05 -2.32 -17.75
C PHE A 106 -0.32 -2.78 -18.25
N GLY A 107 -1.34 -1.91 -18.22
CA GLY A 107 -2.67 -2.23 -18.74
C GLY A 107 -2.66 -2.61 -20.22
N ILE A 108 -1.97 -1.82 -21.05
CA ILE A 108 -1.81 -2.11 -22.49
C ILE A 108 -1.03 -3.42 -22.70
N TYR A 109 0.07 -3.62 -21.95
CA TYR A 109 0.86 -4.84 -22.01
C TYR A 109 0.02 -6.08 -21.71
N PHE A 110 -0.76 -6.06 -20.63
CA PHE A 110 -1.66 -7.17 -20.28
C PHE A 110 -2.79 -7.35 -21.30
N PHE A 111 -3.31 -6.27 -21.87
CA PHE A 111 -4.37 -6.34 -22.89
C PHE A 111 -3.89 -7.02 -24.17
N ILE A 112 -2.73 -6.63 -24.69
CA ILE A 112 -2.13 -7.24 -25.89
C ILE A 112 -1.71 -8.68 -25.61
N GLY A 113 -1.08 -8.93 -24.46
CA GLY A 113 -0.71 -10.28 -24.02
C GLY A 113 -1.91 -11.21 -23.91
N GLY A 114 -3.01 -10.76 -23.30
CA GLY A 114 -4.25 -11.52 -23.21
C GLY A 114 -4.92 -11.76 -24.58
N ALA A 115 -5.00 -10.73 -25.43
CA ALA A 115 -5.61 -10.85 -26.76
C ALA A 115 -4.86 -11.82 -27.67
N SER A 116 -3.52 -11.79 -27.64
CA SER A 116 -2.67 -12.71 -28.40
C SER A 116 -2.72 -14.15 -27.89
N ALA A 117 -2.91 -14.36 -26.59
CA ALA A 117 -3.09 -15.69 -26.01
C ALA A 117 -4.46 -16.31 -26.35
N LEU A 118 -5.49 -15.50 -26.61
CA LEU A 118 -6.84 -15.96 -27.01
C LEU A 118 -6.96 -16.28 -28.51
N LEU A 119 -6.09 -15.70 -29.34
CA LEU A 119 -6.06 -15.91 -30.80
C LEU A 119 -5.12 -17.05 -31.24
N ARG A 120 -4.44 -17.71 -30.29
CA ARG A 120 -3.64 -18.92 -30.48
C ARG A 120 -4.39 -20.14 -29.97
#